data_AF-A0A497MQQ3-F1
#
_entry.id   AF-A0A497MQQ3-F1
#
_cell.length_a   1.000
_cell.length_b   1.000
_cell.length_c   1.000
_cell.angle_alpha   90.00
_cell.angle_beta   90.00
_cell.angle_gamma   90.00
#
_symmetry.space_group_name_H-M   'P 1'
#
loop_
_entity.id
_entity.type
_entity.pdbx_description
1 polymer ?
#
loop_
_entity_poly.entity_id
_entity_poly.type
_entity_poly.pdbx_seq_one_letter_code
_entity_poly.pdbx_strand_id
1 'polypeptide(L)'
;MAGKDRLAELERRVERLEERLDRIEKMISGKIEGKPLKVKPSIFSLLVRLRDEGFFAEPRLLSDIKRRLEEEGYYYPLSSLTEPLLRAVRKRVLGRVKKEGKWAYVQR
;
A
#
# COMPACT_ATOMS: atom_id res chain seq x y z
N MET A 1 -34.35 15.57 44.17
CA MET A 1 -32.94 16.00 44.30
C MET A 1 -32.00 15.13 43.45
N ALA A 2 -32.02 13.79 43.55
CA ALA A 2 -31.06 12.88 42.89
C ALA A 2 -30.94 12.94 41.35
N GLY A 3 -31.97 13.36 40.62
CA GLY A 3 -31.93 13.43 39.15
C GLY A 3 -31.08 14.57 38.59
N LYS A 4 -30.99 15.70 39.32
CA LYS A 4 -30.19 16.87 38.91
C LYS A 4 -28.70 16.61 39.09
N ASP A 5 -28.33 15.86 40.14
CA ASP A 5 -26.93 15.51 40.41
C ASP A 5 -26.38 14.55 39.36
N ARG A 6 -27.18 13.57 38.94
CA ARG A 6 -26.83 12.62 37.86
C ARG A 6 -26.72 13.31 36.50
N LEU A 7 -27.59 14.29 36.22
CA LEU A 7 -27.50 15.09 35.00
C LEU A 7 -26.20 15.90 34.96
N ALA A 8 -25.87 16.57 36.06
CA ALA A 8 -24.64 17.34 36.19
C ALA A 8 -23.37 16.47 36.15
N GLU A 9 -23.45 15.20 36.55
CA GLU A 9 -22.36 14.22 36.40
C GLU A 9 -22.18 13.79 34.94
N LEU A 10 -23.29 13.54 34.24
CA LEU A 10 -23.28 13.16 32.83
C LEU A 10 -22.76 14.27 31.93
N GLU A 11 -23.16 15.52 32.18
CA GLU A 11 -22.67 16.70 31.45
C GLU A 11 -21.15 16.82 31.56
N ARG A 12 -20.60 16.73 32.78
CA ARG A 12 -19.14 16.73 33.00
C ARG A 12 -18.43 15.56 32.33
N ARG A 13 -19.11 14.42 32.17
CA ARG A 13 -18.53 13.25 31.49
C ARG A 13 -18.51 13.44 29.98
N VAL A 14 -19.54 14.05 29.41
CA VAL A 14 -19.61 14.40 27.98
C VAL A 14 -18.49 15.38 27.64
N GLU A 15 -18.35 16.44 28.42
CA GLU A 15 -17.28 17.44 28.24
C GLU A 15 -15.88 16.80 28.22
N ARG A 16 -15.59 15.90 29.17
CA ARG A 16 -14.33 15.13 29.18
C ARG A 16 -14.13 14.23 27.96
N LEU A 17 -15.21 13.68 27.39
CA LEU A 17 -15.12 12.83 26.21
C LEU A 17 -14.87 13.67 24.96
N GLU A 18 -15.52 14.83 24.84
CA GLU A 18 -15.30 15.78 23.75
C GLU A 18 -13.85 16.29 23.74
N GLU A 19 -13.29 16.64 24.89
CA GLU A 19 -11.87 17.04 24.98
C GLU A 19 -10.90 15.90 24.60
N ARG A 20 -11.29 14.64 24.85
CA ARG A 20 -10.47 13.48 24.46
C ARG A 20 -10.55 13.24 22.97
N LEU A 21 -11.72 13.41 22.37
CA LEU A 21 -11.91 13.31 20.92
C LEU A 21 -11.13 14.40 20.20
N ASP A 22 -11.21 15.66 20.64
CA ASP A 22 -10.43 16.77 20.04
C ASP A 22 -8.91 16.50 20.11
N ARG A 23 -8.40 15.95 21.21
CA ARG A 23 -7.00 15.53 21.33
C ARG A 23 -6.63 14.40 20.36
N ILE A 24 -7.48 13.38 20.23
CA ILE A 24 -7.27 12.25 19.33
C ILE A 24 -7.30 12.74 17.88
N GLU A 25 -8.26 13.58 17.52
CA GLU A 25 -8.38 14.17 16.19
C GLU A 25 -7.16 15.03 15.85
N LYS A 26 -6.67 15.87 16.76
CA LYS A 26 -5.43 16.64 16.57
C LYS A 26 -4.20 15.75 16.42
N MET A 27 -4.10 14.67 17.20
CA MET A 27 -3.00 13.70 17.07
C MET A 27 -3.04 12.96 15.73
N ILE A 28 -4.24 12.56 15.28
CA ILE A 28 -4.43 11.89 13.99
C ILE A 28 -4.14 12.87 12.85
N SER A 29 -4.64 14.11 12.92
CA SER A 29 -4.37 15.17 11.95
C SER A 29 -2.87 15.43 11.84
N GLY A 30 -2.16 15.63 12.96
CA GLY A 30 -0.70 15.84 12.95
C GLY A 30 0.10 14.63 12.45
N LYS A 31 -0.42 13.41 12.59
CA LYS A 31 0.20 12.19 12.04
C LYS A 31 -0.06 12.03 10.54
N ILE A 32 -1.17 12.57 10.04
CA ILE A 32 -1.54 12.57 8.61
C ILE A 32 -0.89 13.76 7.87
N GLU A 33 -0.67 14.89 8.54
CA GLU A 33 -0.05 16.12 8.03
C GLU A 33 1.49 16.09 7.97
N GLY A 34 2.10 14.92 8.18
CA GLY A 34 3.46 14.71 7.71
C GLY A 34 3.45 14.92 6.19
N LYS A 35 4.06 16.02 5.70
CA LYS A 35 4.23 16.33 4.27
C LYS A 35 4.40 15.02 3.49
N PRO A 36 3.64 14.77 2.41
CA PRO A 36 3.84 13.56 1.63
C PRO A 36 5.29 13.60 1.14
N LEU A 37 6.14 12.80 1.76
CA LEU A 37 7.47 12.54 1.25
C LEU A 37 7.21 12.09 -0.19
N LYS A 38 7.83 12.75 -1.18
CA LYS A 38 7.86 12.25 -2.56
C LYS A 38 8.67 10.95 -2.55
N VAL A 39 8.09 9.89 -2.00
CA VAL A 39 8.67 8.56 -1.95
C VAL A 39 8.62 8.06 -3.37
N LYS A 40 9.79 7.96 -4.00
CA LYS A 40 9.90 7.25 -5.29
C LYS A 40 9.22 5.88 -5.10
N PRO A 41 8.29 5.50 -5.98
CA PRO A 41 7.60 4.23 -5.82
C PRO A 41 8.63 3.11 -5.83
N SER A 42 8.51 2.20 -4.87
CA SER A 42 9.35 0.99 -4.85
C SER A 42 9.03 0.11 -6.05
N ILE A 43 9.99 -0.70 -6.52
CA ILE A 43 9.75 -1.69 -7.58
C ILE A 43 8.57 -2.58 -7.20
N PHE A 44 8.45 -2.98 -5.93
CA PHE A 44 7.33 -3.78 -5.47
C PHE A 44 5.97 -3.08 -5.65
N SER A 45 5.87 -1.80 -5.29
CA SER A 45 4.62 -1.04 -5.51
C SER A 45 4.30 -0.86 -6.99
N LEU A 46 5.31 -0.72 -7.85
CA LEU A 46 5.10 -0.67 -9.30
C LEU A 46 4.57 -2.00 -9.83
N LEU A 47 5.09 -3.14 -9.34
CA LEU A 47 4.60 -4.48 -9.71
C LEU A 47 3.14 -4.69 -9.28
N VAL A 48 2.77 -4.22 -8.08
CA VAL A 48 1.37 -4.24 -7.63
C VAL A 48 0.49 -3.41 -8.56
N ARG A 49 0.93 -2.21 -8.93
CA ARG A 49 0.20 -1.34 -9.84
C ARG A 49 0.00 -1.98 -11.22
N LEU A 50 1.07 -2.54 -11.80
CA LEU A 50 1.01 -3.25 -13.08
C LEU A 50 0.06 -4.45 -13.03
N ARG A 51 -0.01 -5.17 -11.90
CA ARG A 51 -1.00 -6.23 -11.68
C ARG A 51 -2.41 -5.68 -11.68
N ASP A 52 -2.65 -4.58 -10.97
CA ASP A 52 -3.97 -3.96 -10.88
C ASP A 52 -4.43 -3.39 -12.24
N GLU A 53 -3.48 -2.95 -13.08
CA GLU A 53 -3.70 -2.58 -14.48
C GLU A 53 -3.94 -3.78 -15.43
N GLY A 54 -3.84 -5.03 -14.93
CA GLY A 54 -4.05 -6.24 -15.72
C GLY A 54 -2.85 -6.68 -16.57
N PHE A 55 -1.67 -6.07 -16.41
CA PHE A 55 -0.48 -6.42 -17.19
C PHE A 55 -0.10 -7.91 -17.08
N PHE A 56 -0.36 -8.51 -15.92
CA PHE A 56 -0.07 -9.92 -15.61
C PHE A 56 -1.26 -10.87 -15.86
N ALA A 57 -2.30 -10.43 -16.57
CA ALA A 57 -3.39 -11.32 -17.00
C ALA A 57 -2.87 -12.46 -17.88
N GLU A 58 -1.82 -12.20 -18.66
CA GLU A 58 -1.05 -13.21 -19.39
C GLU A 58 0.32 -13.41 -18.74
N PRO A 59 0.97 -14.58 -18.91
CA PRO A 59 2.32 -14.79 -18.41
C PRO A 59 3.34 -13.84 -19.05
N ARG A 60 3.97 -13.00 -18.24
CA ARG A 60 4.99 -12.00 -18.64
C ARG A 60 6.40 -12.44 -18.25
N LEU A 61 7.34 -12.34 -19.16
CA LEU A 61 8.75 -12.60 -18.86
C LEU A 61 9.38 -11.42 -18.10
N LEU A 62 10.51 -11.69 -17.46
CA LEU A 62 11.28 -10.65 -16.77
C LEU A 62 11.66 -9.48 -17.70
N SER A 63 11.97 -9.77 -18.96
CA SER A 63 12.25 -8.78 -20.01
C SER A 63 11.05 -7.87 -20.30
N ASP A 64 9.85 -8.44 -20.36
CA ASP A 64 8.63 -7.69 -20.68
C ASP A 64 8.28 -6.73 -19.54
N ILE A 65 8.46 -7.19 -18.30
CA ILE A 65 8.25 -6.37 -17.10
C ILE A 65 9.23 -5.20 -17.06
N LYS A 66 10.51 -5.45 -17.37
CA LYS A 66 11.51 -4.37 -17.48
C LYS A 66 11.09 -3.34 -18.52
N ARG A 67 10.74 -3.79 -19.73
CA ARG A 67 10.35 -2.89 -20.82
C ARG A 67 9.14 -2.03 -20.43
N ARG A 68 8.12 -2.65 -19.82
CA ARG A 68 6.92 -1.94 -19.36
C ARG A 68 7.24 -0.88 -18.31
N LEU A 69 8.16 -1.16 -17.38
CA LEU A 69 8.61 -0.17 -16.39
C LEU A 69 9.41 0.97 -17.05
N GLU A 70 10.25 0.65 -18.05
CA GLU A 70 11.00 1.66 -18.81
C GLU A 70 10.06 2.58 -19.63
N GLU A 71 8.99 2.04 -20.21
CA GLU A 71 7.94 2.80 -20.91
C GLU A 71 7.25 3.82 -19.98
N GLU A 72 7.20 3.54 -18.68
CA GLU A 72 6.64 4.42 -17.65
C GLU A 72 7.69 5.37 -17.03
N GLY A 73 8.92 5.37 -17.55
CA GLY A 73 10.03 6.21 -17.09
C GLY A 73 10.83 5.63 -15.92
N TYR A 74 10.64 4.36 -15.58
CA TYR A 74 11.37 3.68 -14.52
C TYR A 74 12.49 2.80 -15.08
N TYR A 75 13.71 3.32 -15.06
CA TYR A 75 14.91 2.63 -15.55
C TYR A 75 15.60 1.87 -14.43
N TYR A 76 15.55 0.53 -14.50
CA TYR A 76 16.21 -0.35 -13.55
C TYR A 76 17.01 -1.45 -14.28
N PRO A 77 18.16 -1.88 -13.74
CA PRO A 77 18.84 -3.05 -14.26
C PRO A 77 18.01 -4.31 -13.98
N LEU A 78 18.11 -5.30 -14.87
CA LEU A 78 17.38 -6.58 -14.79
C LEU A 78 17.54 -7.27 -13.42
N SER A 79 18.75 -7.24 -12.86
CA SER A 79 19.06 -7.84 -11.56
C SER A 79 18.26 -7.23 -10.41
N SER A 80 17.94 -5.93 -10.47
CA SER A 80 17.16 -5.25 -9.43
C SER A 80 15.69 -5.67 -9.41
N LEU A 81 15.17 -6.28 -10.48
CA LEU A 81 13.78 -6.74 -10.56
C LEU A 81 13.60 -8.12 -9.92
N THR A 82 14.65 -8.94 -9.86
CA THR A 82 14.58 -10.33 -9.40
C THR A 82 14.04 -10.46 -7.98
N GLU A 83 14.66 -9.79 -7.00
CA GLU A 83 14.23 -9.90 -5.61
C GLU A 83 12.81 -9.33 -5.35
N PRO A 84 12.44 -8.14 -5.87
CA PRO A 84 11.07 -7.63 -5.80
C PRO A 84 10.02 -8.57 -6.41
N LEU A 85 10.33 -9.21 -7.54
CA LEU A 85 9.42 -10.17 -8.18
C LEU A 85 9.27 -11.45 -7.36
N LEU A 86 10.36 -12.01 -6.85
CA LEU A 86 10.30 -13.17 -5.95
C LEU A 86 9.53 -12.83 -4.67
N ARG A 87 9.72 -11.61 -4.12
CA ARG A 87 8.93 -11.11 -3.00
C ARG A 87 7.45 -11.01 -3.34
N ALA A 88 7.09 -10.53 -4.54
CA ALA A 88 5.71 -10.49 -5.01
C ALA A 88 5.09 -11.89 -5.11
N VAL A 89 5.86 -12.88 -5.55
CA VAL A 89 5.43 -14.29 -5.56
C VAL A 89 5.24 -14.84 -4.14
N ARG A 90 6.20 -14.64 -3.23
CA ARG A 90 6.11 -15.06 -1.81
C ARG A 90 4.90 -14.43 -1.12
N LYS A 91 4.61 -13.17 -1.41
CA LYS A 91 3.46 -12.43 -0.89
C LYS A 91 2.13 -12.73 -1.60
N ARG A 92 2.09 -13.70 -2.51
CA ARG A 92 0.88 -14.08 -3.27
C ARG A 92 0.28 -12.93 -4.10
N VAL A 93 1.08 -11.91 -4.43
CA VAL A 93 0.69 -10.82 -5.34
C VAL A 93 0.75 -11.31 -6.78
N LEU A 94 1.78 -12.11 -7.11
CA LEU A 94 1.97 -12.74 -8.40
C LEU A 94 2.12 -14.26 -8.22
N GLY A 95 1.81 -15.00 -9.27
CA GLY A 95 2.22 -16.36 -9.51
C GLY A 95 3.42 -16.43 -10.45
N ARG A 96 3.96 -17.64 -10.63
CA ARG A 96 5.01 -17.91 -11.60
C ARG A 96 4.73 -19.22 -12.33
N VAL A 97 4.83 -19.22 -13.64
CA VAL A 97 4.60 -20.38 -14.52
C VAL A 97 5.78 -20.57 -15.46
N LYS A 98 5.99 -21.80 -15.93
CA LYS A 98 7.05 -22.09 -16.89
C LYS A 98 6.48 -22.00 -18.31
N LYS A 99 6.99 -21.07 -19.11
CA LYS A 99 6.63 -20.84 -20.51
C LYS A 99 7.87 -21.01 -21.37
N GLU A 100 7.86 -21.96 -22.30
CA GLU A 100 8.98 -22.21 -23.23
C GLU A 100 10.34 -22.35 -22.54
N GLY A 101 10.36 -23.09 -21.42
CA GLY A 101 11.58 -23.28 -20.62
C GLY A 101 11.97 -22.11 -19.71
N LYS A 102 11.33 -20.94 -19.84
CA LYS A 102 11.59 -19.73 -19.05
C LYS A 102 10.52 -19.52 -17.99
N TRP A 103 10.89 -18.85 -16.89
CA TRP A 103 9.93 -18.44 -15.86
C TRP A 103 9.22 -17.15 -16.27
N ALA A 104 7.90 -17.20 -16.33
CA ALA A 104 7.02 -16.07 -16.54
C ALA A 104 6.18 -15.80 -15.29
N TYR A 105 5.81 -14.56 -15.08
CA TYR A 105 5.00 -14.09 -13.96
C TYR A 105 3.57 -13.86 -14.42
N VAL A 106 2.62 -14.27 -13.59
CA VAL A 106 1.18 -14.17 -13.87
C VAL A 106 0.48 -13.61 -12.64
N GLN A 107 -0.69 -13.02 -12.81
CA GLN A 107 -1.54 -12.67 -11.68
C GLN A 107 -1.97 -13.94 -10.94
N ARG A 108 -2.05 -13.87 -9.61
CA ARG A 108 -2.53 -14.97 -8.77
C ARG A 108 -4.02 -14.88 -8.53
#